data_AF-A0A2R5EKN2-F1
#
_entry.id   AF-A0A2R5EKN2-F1
#
_cell.length_a   1.000
_cell.length_b   1.000
_cell.length_c   1.000
_cell.angle_alpha   90.00
_cell.angle_beta   90.00
_cell.angle_gamma   90.00
#
_symmetry.space_group_name_H-M   'P 1'
#
loop_
_entity.id
_entity.type
_entity.pdbx_description
1 polymer ?
#
loop_
_entity_poly.entity_id
_entity_poly.type
_entity_poly.pdbx_seq_one_letter_code
_entity_poly.pdbx_strand_id
1 'polypeptide(L)'
;MNEGLLLLFEKTCKLAETQPTAPYEQFEELIELRETVIQQLQQQDVISETDKMYIKRIAQMDADINNHMRELRDAAAFELKRLEDKKKQRSGYDSNPISDSYFIDYRK
;
A
#
# COMPACT_ATOMS: atom_id res chain seq x y z
N MET A 1 -22.83 -22.88 -3.63
CA MET A 1 -21.53 -22.26 -3.92
C MET A 1 -21.74 -20.76 -3.85
N ASN A 2 -20.93 -20.06 -3.07
CA ASN A 2 -21.05 -18.61 -2.91
C ASN A 2 -20.44 -17.90 -4.13
N GLU A 3 -21.24 -17.17 -4.92
CA GLU A 3 -20.78 -16.46 -6.12
C GLU A 3 -19.71 -15.40 -5.80
N GLY A 4 -19.83 -14.72 -4.66
CA GLY A 4 -18.85 -13.75 -4.20
C GLY A 4 -17.49 -14.40 -3.91
N LEU A 5 -17.49 -15.62 -3.38
CA LEU A 5 -16.26 -16.36 -3.10
C LEU A 5 -15.54 -16.81 -4.37
N LEU A 6 -16.29 -17.16 -5.42
CA LEU A 6 -15.71 -17.48 -6.73
C LEU A 6 -15.05 -16.23 -7.34
N LEU A 7 -15.76 -15.09 -7.32
CA LEU A 7 -15.22 -13.82 -7.81
C LEU A 7 -13.97 -13.40 -7.01
N LEU A 8 -13.98 -13.58 -5.69
CA LEU A 8 -12.83 -13.31 -4.84
C LEU A 8 -11.64 -14.21 -5.19
N PHE A 9 -11.88 -15.48 -5.45
CA PHE A 9 -10.84 -16.40 -5.88
C PHE A 9 -10.23 -15.96 -7.23
N GLU A 10 -11.07 -15.63 -8.22
CA GLU A 10 -10.61 -15.16 -9.54
C GLU A 10 -9.79 -13.87 -9.43
N LYS A 11 -10.26 -12.88 -8.67
CA LYS A 11 -9.50 -11.63 -8.45
C LYS A 11 -8.19 -11.90 -7.70
N THR A 12 -8.18 -12.79 -6.72
CA THR A 12 -6.96 -13.17 -5.99
C THR A 12 -5.94 -13.81 -6.93
N CYS A 13 -6.36 -14.77 -7.77
CA CYS A 13 -5.49 -15.41 -8.77
C CYS A 13 -4.90 -14.37 -9.73
N LYS A 14 -5.76 -13.54 -10.31
CA LYS A 14 -5.33 -12.51 -11.27
C LYS A 14 -4.33 -11.56 -10.63
N LEU A 15 -4.59 -11.09 -9.41
CA LEU A 15 -3.70 -10.17 -8.72
C LEU A 15 -2.36 -10.82 -8.35
N ALA A 16 -2.36 -12.10 -7.95
CA ALA A 16 -1.13 -12.85 -7.70
C ALA A 16 -0.29 -13.01 -8.97
N GLU A 17 -0.92 -13.21 -10.14
CA GLU A 17 -0.22 -13.30 -11.43
C GLU A 17 0.33 -11.95 -11.91
N THR A 18 -0.42 -10.87 -11.72
CA THR A 18 -0.06 -9.52 -12.20
C THR A 18 0.61 -8.66 -11.14
N GLN A 19 0.93 -9.22 -9.97
CA GLN A 19 1.33 -8.47 -8.79
C GLN A 19 2.45 -7.44 -9.03
N PRO A 20 3.54 -7.75 -9.76
CA PRO A 20 4.64 -6.79 -9.96
C PRO A 20 4.25 -5.52 -10.70
N THR A 21 3.14 -5.54 -11.45
CA THR A 21 2.67 -4.43 -12.28
C THR A 21 1.27 -3.95 -11.91
N ALA A 22 0.66 -4.55 -10.89
CA ALA A 22 -0.68 -4.20 -10.46
C ALA A 22 -0.66 -2.82 -9.76
N PRO A 23 -1.58 -1.91 -10.12
CA PRO A 23 -1.73 -0.65 -9.42
C PRO A 23 -2.34 -0.87 -8.02
N TYR A 24 -2.04 0.04 -7.10
CA TYR A 24 -2.45 -0.05 -5.70
C TYR A 24 -3.97 -0.21 -5.52
N GLU A 25 -4.74 0.46 -6.37
CA GLU A 25 -6.20 0.42 -6.39
C GLU A 25 -6.75 -1.00 -6.55
N GLN A 26 -6.06 -1.88 -7.29
CA GLN A 26 -6.49 -3.28 -7.42
C GLN A 26 -6.32 -4.09 -6.12
N PHE A 27 -5.36 -3.72 -5.27
CA PHE A 27 -5.21 -4.32 -3.95
C PHE A 27 -6.31 -3.83 -3.00
N GLU A 28 -6.68 -2.55 -3.06
CA GLU A 28 -7.81 -2.00 -2.29
C GLU A 28 -9.13 -2.68 -2.68
N GLU A 29 -9.43 -2.78 -3.99
CA GLU A 29 -10.60 -3.49 -4.49
C GLU A 29 -10.67 -4.94 -3.99
N LEU A 30 -9.52 -5.62 -3.91
CA LEU A 30 -9.46 -7.00 -3.39
C LEU A 30 -9.82 -7.06 -1.91
N ILE A 31 -9.37 -6.09 -1.11
CA ILE A 31 -9.68 -6.01 0.32
C ILE A 31 -11.17 -5.75 0.54
N GLU A 32 -11.76 -4.81 -0.21
CA GLU A 32 -13.20 -4.52 -0.13
C GLU A 32 -14.06 -5.73 -0.51
N LEU A 33 -13.65 -6.45 -1.56
CA LEU A 33 -14.32 -7.67 -1.97
C LEU A 33 -14.22 -8.76 -0.90
N ARG A 34 -13.07 -8.90 -0.23
CA ARG A 34 -12.91 -9.84 0.89
C ARG A 34 -13.87 -9.54 2.02
N GLU A 35 -13.95 -8.29 2.44
CA GLU A 35 -14.83 -7.88 3.53
C GLU A 35 -16.29 -8.23 3.20
N THR A 36 -16.70 -7.91 1.98
CA THR A 36 -18.04 -8.24 1.48
C THR A 36 -18.32 -9.75 1.51
N VAL A 37 -17.39 -10.56 1.02
CA VAL A 37 -17.54 -12.02 0.98
C VAL A 37 -17.52 -12.64 2.38
N ILE A 38 -16.67 -12.14 3.29
CA ILE A 38 -16.63 -12.58 4.69
C ILE A 38 -17.97 -12.31 5.36
N GLN A 39 -18.54 -11.11 5.18
CA GLN A 39 -19.86 -10.77 5.71
C GLN A 39 -20.95 -11.70 5.17
N GLN A 40 -20.91 -12.02 3.87
CA GLN A 40 -21.84 -12.98 3.26
C GLN A 40 -21.68 -14.40 3.82
N LEU A 41 -20.44 -14.86 4.01
CA LEU A 41 -20.15 -16.19 4.58
C LEU A 41 -20.56 -16.28 6.06
N GLN A 42 -20.43 -15.19 6.82
CA GLN A 42 -20.87 -15.15 8.22
C GLN A 42 -22.40 -15.24 8.37
N GLN A 43 -23.15 -14.83 7.36
CA GLN A 43 -24.61 -14.94 7.33
C GLN A 43 -25.09 -16.35 6.92
N GLN A 44 -24.19 -17.23 6.52
CA GLN A 44 -24.53 -18.61 6.14
C GLN A 44 -24.37 -19.55 7.34
N ASP A 45 -25.41 -20.34 7.64
CA ASP A 45 -25.36 -21.36 8.69
C ASP A 45 -24.39 -22.51 8.37
N VAL A 46 -24.20 -22.81 7.08
CA VAL A 46 -23.35 -23.92 6.62
C VAL A 46 -22.51 -23.49 5.44
N ILE A 47 -21.18 -23.54 5.62
CA ILE A 47 -20.20 -23.35 4.55
C ILE A 47 -19.95 -24.69 3.85
N SER A 48 -20.16 -24.75 2.54
CA SER A 48 -19.96 -25.99 1.77
C SER A 48 -18.48 -26.40 1.68
N GLU A 49 -18.21 -27.69 1.46
CA GLU A 49 -16.83 -28.18 1.25
C GLU A 49 -16.15 -27.51 0.04
N THR A 50 -16.93 -27.18 -0.99
CA THR A 50 -16.43 -26.43 -2.16
C THR A 50 -16.00 -25.02 -1.77
N ASP A 51 -16.78 -24.33 -0.94
CA ASP A 51 -16.42 -23.00 -0.45
C ASP A 51 -15.16 -23.06 0.43
N LYS A 52 -15.05 -24.07 1.31
CA LYS A 52 -13.83 -24.31 2.11
C LYS A 52 -12.59 -24.54 1.25
N MET A 53 -12.73 -25.27 0.15
CA MET A 53 -11.65 -25.46 -0.82
C MET A 53 -11.16 -24.13 -1.40
N TYR A 54 -12.08 -23.25 -1.81
CA TYR A 54 -11.71 -21.93 -2.34
C TYR A 54 -11.07 -21.03 -1.29
N ILE A 55 -11.61 -20.99 -0.07
CA ILE A 55 -11.01 -20.25 1.05
C ILE A 55 -9.56 -20.69 1.29
N LYS A 56 -9.31 -22.01 1.28
CA LYS A 56 -7.96 -22.55 1.46
C LYS A 56 -7.02 -22.15 0.32
N ARG A 57 -7.48 -22.14 -0.93
CA ARG A 57 -6.66 -21.71 -2.07
C ARG A 57 -6.35 -20.21 -2.02
N ILE A 58 -7.33 -19.39 -1.67
CA ILE A 58 -7.13 -17.94 -1.46
C ILE A 58 -6.05 -17.72 -0.39
N ALA A 59 -6.16 -18.39 0.76
CA ALA A 59 -5.21 -18.26 1.85
C ALA A 59 -3.76 -18.65 1.47
N GLN A 60 -3.58 -19.55 0.49
CA GLN A 60 -2.25 -19.91 -0.01
C GLN A 60 -1.60 -18.80 -0.82
N MET A 61 -2.39 -18.00 -1.55
CA MET A 61 -1.91 -16.88 -2.37
C MET A 61 -1.69 -15.61 -1.54
N ASP A 62 -2.35 -15.51 -0.38
CA ASP A 62 -2.28 -14.34 0.49
C ASP A 62 -0.88 -14.04 1.01
N ALA A 63 -0.04 -15.06 1.19
CA ALA A 63 1.32 -14.87 1.64
C ALA A 63 2.12 -14.00 0.65
N ASP A 64 2.00 -14.30 -0.64
CA ASP A 64 2.68 -13.59 -1.72
C ASP A 64 2.09 -12.19 -1.92
N ILE A 65 0.76 -12.10 -1.88
CA ILE A 65 0.05 -10.80 -1.94
C ILE A 65 0.52 -9.86 -0.83
N ASN A 66 0.57 -10.36 0.40
CA ASN A 66 1.00 -9.58 1.57
C ASN A 66 2.47 -9.23 1.55
N ASN A 67 3.33 -10.11 1.02
CA ASN A 67 4.77 -9.84 0.90
C ASN A 67 5.00 -8.59 0.04
N HIS A 68 4.43 -8.54 -1.15
CA HIS A 68 4.70 -7.41 -2.02
C HIS A 68 3.94 -6.13 -1.64
N MET A 69 2.78 -6.23 -0.97
CA MET A 69 2.20 -5.06 -0.29
C MET A 69 3.14 -4.46 0.77
N ARG A 70 3.87 -5.31 1.52
CA ARG A 70 4.91 -4.82 2.46
C ARG A 70 6.07 -4.17 1.72
N GLU A 71 6.53 -4.74 0.62
CA GLU A 71 7.59 -4.15 -0.21
C GLU A 71 7.21 -2.76 -0.73
N LEU A 72 5.99 -2.59 -1.25
CA LEU A 72 5.47 -1.30 -1.70
C LEU A 72 5.45 -0.26 -0.56
N ARG A 73 4.95 -0.66 0.61
CA ARG A 73 4.93 0.19 1.81
C ARG A 73 6.34 0.60 2.22
N ASP A 74 7.28 -0.34 2.26
CA ASP A 74 8.65 -0.09 2.70
C ASP A 74 9.40 0.81 1.70
N ALA A 75 9.16 0.63 0.39
CA ALA A 75 9.66 1.51 -0.66
C ALA A 75 9.10 2.95 -0.54
N ALA A 76 7.79 3.09 -0.29
CA ALA A 76 7.17 4.39 -0.07
C ALA A 76 7.73 5.09 1.18
N ALA A 77 7.89 4.35 2.29
CA ALA A 77 8.47 4.88 3.53
C ALA A 77 9.91 5.35 3.33
N PHE A 78 10.70 4.61 2.55
CA PHE A 78 12.07 5.01 2.20
C PHE A 78 12.11 6.31 1.40
N GLU A 79 11.28 6.44 0.37
CA GLU A 79 11.23 7.65 -0.46
C GLU A 79 10.71 8.88 0.30
N LEU A 80 9.71 8.70 1.18
CA LEU A 80 9.24 9.77 2.07
C LEU A 80 10.34 10.28 2.98
N LYS A 81 11.07 9.36 3.63
CA LYS A 81 12.22 9.72 4.47
C LYS A 81 13.30 10.47 3.67
N ARG A 82 13.59 10.01 2.45
CA ARG A 82 14.54 10.69 1.55
C ARG A 82 14.09 12.11 1.22
N LEU A 83 12.79 12.33 1.02
CA LEU A 83 12.22 13.65 0.75
C LEU A 83 12.33 14.57 1.97
N GLU A 84 12.04 14.06 3.18
CA GLU A 84 12.23 14.80 4.43
C GLU A 84 13.69 15.19 4.67
N ASP A 85 14.62 14.27 4.45
CA ASP A 85 16.06 14.54 4.61
C ASP A 85 16.54 15.60 3.62
N LYS A 86 16.09 15.55 2.37
CA LYS A 86 16.35 16.61 1.37
C LYS A 86 15.76 17.96 1.80
N LYS A 87 14.57 17.98 2.39
CA LYS A 87 13.93 19.21 2.89
C LYS A 87 14.71 19.81 4.07
N LYS A 88 15.19 18.97 5.01
CA LYS A 88 16.05 19.39 6.12
C LYS A 88 17.37 19.96 5.64
N GLN A 89 18.02 19.31 4.66
CA GLN A 89 19.25 19.83 4.06
C GLN A 89 19.03 21.19 3.42
N ARG A 90 17.97 21.37 2.61
CA ARG A 90 17.63 22.69 2.03
C ARG A 90 17.37 23.75 3.10
N SER A 91 16.61 23.43 4.15
CA SER A 91 16.33 24.36 5.25
C SER A 91 17.59 24.78 6.03
N GLY A 92 18.63 23.95 6.09
CA GLY A 92 19.91 24.28 6.74
C GLY A 92 20.86 25.10 5.86
N TYR A 93 20.66 25.11 4.54
CA TYR A 93 21.39 25.99 3.61
C TYR A 93 20.66 27.32 3.38
N ASP A 94 19.32 27.32 3.41
CA ASP A 94 18.49 28.53 3.28
C ASP A 94 18.39 29.33 4.59
N SER A 95 18.89 28.81 5.72
CA SER A 95 19.04 29.57 6.96
C SER A 95 20.28 30.46 6.94
N ASN A 96 20.48 31.21 5.86
CA ASN A 96 21.30 32.40 5.91
C ASN A 96 20.37 33.50 6.47
N PRO A 97 20.45 33.87 7.77
CA PRO A 97 19.86 35.13 8.16
C PRO A 97 20.52 36.18 7.28
N ILE A 98 19.70 37.08 6.75
CA ILE A 98 20.18 38.35 6.21
C ILE A 98 21.05 38.97 7.31
N SER A 99 22.36 38.73 7.21
CA SER A 99 23.37 39.46 7.95
C SER A 99 23.25 40.86 7.38
N ASP A 100 22.61 41.74 8.12
CA ASP A 100 22.73 43.18 7.95
C ASP A 100 24.21 43.57 8.10
N SER A 101 25.01 43.33 7.05
CA SER A 101 26.34 43.89 6.91
C SER A 101 26.16 45.35 6.50
N TYR A 102 25.93 46.20 7.50
CA TYR A 102 26.03 47.63 7.36
C TYR A 102 27.47 48.00 6.96
N PHE A 103 27.71 48.23 5.67
CA PHE A 103 28.90 48.91 5.19
C PHE A 103 28.77 50.40 5.51
N ILE A 104 29.43 50.85 6.58
CA ILE A 104 29.62 52.28 6.85
C ILE A 104 30.96 52.70 6.21
N ASP A 105 30.90 53.33 5.04
CA ASP A 105 32.03 54.05 4.45
C ASP A 105 32.15 55.42 5.13
N TYR A 106 33.12 55.57 6.03
CA TYR A 106 33.52 56.88 6.53
C TYR A 106 34.51 57.51 5.53
N ARG A 107 34.01 58.40 4.66
CA ARG A 107 34.88 59.36 3.97
C ARG A 107 35.01 60.65 4.79
N LYS A 108 36.28 61.05 4.95
CA LYS A 108 36.75 62.33 5.51
C LYS A 108 36.37 63.51 4.62
#